data_AF-A0A0S7WRP1-F1
#
_entry.id   AF-A0A0S7WRP1-F1
#
_cell.length_a   1.000
_cell.length_b   1.000
_cell.length_c   1.000
_cell.angle_alpha   90.00
_cell.angle_beta   90.00
_cell.angle_gamma   90.00
#
_symmetry.space_group_name_H-M   'P 1'
#
loop_
_entity.id
_entity.type
_entity.pdbx_description
1 polymer ?
#
loop_
_entity_poly.entity_id
_entity_poly.type
_entity_poly.pdbx_seq_one_letter_code
_entity_poly.pdbx_strand_id
1 'polypeptide(L)'
;MRSSCWLAVVPGILALIVIVFIVALFLVKVLWAWTIPDLFPGAVEQGLVAESISWFTALKVAIFVAVLAGLAGARSGGRHRE
;
A
#
# COMPACT_ATOMS: atom_id res chain seq x y z
N MET A 1 14.16 -15.28 -33.39
CA MET A 1 12.98 -15.38 -32.51
C MET A 1 13.20 -14.50 -31.27
N ARG A 2 13.36 -13.20 -31.46
CA ARG A 2 13.75 -12.24 -30.41
C ARG A 2 13.18 -10.90 -30.86
N SER A 3 12.38 -10.23 -30.00
CA SER A 3 12.22 -8.76 -29.86
C SER A 3 10.85 -8.32 -29.33
N SER A 4 9.72 -8.98 -29.65
CA SER A 4 8.37 -8.45 -29.33
C SER A 4 7.69 -8.98 -28.07
N CYS A 5 8.24 -9.98 -27.38
CA CYS A 5 7.59 -10.55 -26.17
C CYS A 5 7.51 -9.53 -25.02
N TRP A 6 8.36 -8.50 -25.01
CA TRP A 6 8.39 -7.52 -23.92
C TRP A 6 7.24 -6.50 -23.98
N LEU A 7 6.72 -6.19 -25.17
CA LEU A 7 5.64 -5.20 -25.36
C LEU A 7 4.30 -5.63 -24.74
N ALA A 8 4.05 -6.94 -24.59
CA ALA A 8 2.84 -7.46 -23.96
C ALA A 8 3.03 -7.71 -22.44
N VAL A 9 4.24 -8.04 -22.01
CA VAL A 9 4.54 -8.34 -20.60
C VAL A 9 4.57 -7.08 -19.74
N VAL A 10 5.15 -5.99 -20.26
CA VAL A 10 5.23 -4.69 -19.55
C VAL A 10 3.86 -4.15 -19.13
N PRO A 11 2.84 -4.03 -20.02
CA PRO A 11 1.53 -3.53 -19.61
C PRO A 11 0.82 -4.48 -18.64
N GLY A 12 1.02 -5.80 -18.76
CA GLY A 12 0.46 -6.77 -17.82
C GLY A 12 1.01 -6.62 -16.40
N ILE A 13 2.34 -6.47 -16.26
CA ILE A 13 2.97 -6.23 -14.95
C ILE A 13 2.52 -4.88 -14.38
N LEU A 14 2.46 -3.85 -15.22
CA LEU A 14 2.01 -2.52 -14.78
C LEU A 14 0.57 -2.55 -14.28
N ALA A 15 -0.33 -3.24 -14.98
CA ALA A 15 -1.72 -3.43 -14.56
C ALA A 15 -1.79 -4.16 -13.21
N LEU A 16 -0.99 -5.22 -13.02
CA LEU A 16 -0.96 -5.95 -11.75
C LEU A 16 -0.47 -5.06 -10.60
N ILE A 17 0.57 -4.25 -10.80
CA ILE A 17 1.06 -3.29 -9.80
C ILE A 17 -0.05 -2.30 -9.42
N VAL A 18 -0.76 -1.75 -10.41
CA VAL A 18 -1.87 -0.81 -10.16
C VAL A 18 -2.98 -1.48 -9.36
N ILE A 19 -3.36 -2.72 -9.70
CA ILE A 19 -4.38 -3.47 -8.96
C ILE A 19 -3.96 -3.68 -7.51
N VAL A 20 -2.73 -4.16 -7.29
CA VAL A 20 -2.19 -4.38 -5.92
C VAL A 20 -2.17 -3.07 -5.14
N PHE A 21 -1.79 -1.96 -5.77
CA PHE A 21 -1.78 -0.65 -5.12
C PHE A 21 -3.19 -0.19 -4.73
N ILE A 22 -4.19 -0.36 -5.60
CA ILE A 22 -5.58 -0.02 -5.31
C ILE A 22 -6.11 -0.88 -4.14
N VAL A 23 -5.82 -2.19 -4.16
CA VAL A 23 -6.20 -3.10 -3.06
C VAL A 23 -5.55 -2.66 -1.74
N ALA A 24 -4.26 -2.32 -1.76
CA ALA A 24 -3.56 -1.83 -0.57
C ALA A 24 -4.15 -0.51 -0.05
N LEU A 25 -4.49 0.45 -0.93
CA LEU A 25 -5.13 1.70 -0.55
C LEU A 25 -6.49 1.43 0.12
N PHE A 26 -7.29 0.52 -0.47
CA PHE A 26 -8.59 0.15 0.08
C PHE A 26 -8.45 -0.53 1.44
N LEU A 27 -7.49 -1.44 1.58
CA LEU A 27 -7.15 -2.07 2.86
C LEU A 27 -6.78 -1.01 3.91
N VAL A 28 -5.89 -0.07 3.58
CA VAL A 28 -5.51 1.01 4.51
C VAL A 28 -6.75 1.78 4.95
N LYS A 29 -7.65 2.14 4.04
CA LYS A 29 -8.85 2.92 4.38
C LYS A 29 -9.83 2.15 5.27
N VAL A 30 -10.08 0.88 4.95
CA VAL A 30 -10.99 0.00 5.73
C VAL A 30 -10.38 -0.32 7.09
N LEU A 31 -9.11 -0.73 7.12
CA LEU A 31 -8.42 -1.02 8.38
C LEU A 31 -8.37 0.24 9.24
N TRP A 32 -8.09 1.42 8.68
CA TRP A 32 -8.05 2.66 9.48
C TRP A 32 -9.38 2.95 10.15
N ALA A 33 -10.48 2.91 9.41
CA ALA A 33 -11.81 3.16 9.95
C ALA A 33 -12.23 2.12 11.02
N TRP A 34 -11.55 0.96 11.07
CA TRP A 34 -11.83 -0.06 12.06
C TRP A 34 -10.85 -0.06 13.25
N THR A 35 -9.55 -0.03 12.98
CA THR A 35 -8.51 -0.14 14.03
C THR A 35 -8.30 1.15 14.79
N ILE A 36 -8.43 2.32 14.16
CA ILE A 36 -8.15 3.59 14.84
C ILE A 36 -9.20 3.93 15.89
N PRO A 37 -10.51 3.76 15.63
CA PRO A 37 -11.53 3.95 16.66
C PRO A 37 -11.40 2.94 17.80
N ASP A 38 -11.00 1.69 17.50
CA ASP A 38 -10.84 0.63 18.50
C ASP A 38 -9.58 0.81 19.37
N LEU A 39 -8.47 1.26 18.78
CA LEU A 39 -7.21 1.54 19.49
C LEU A 39 -7.25 2.84 20.29
N PHE A 40 -7.97 3.85 19.81
CA PHE A 40 -7.99 5.18 20.41
C PHE A 40 -9.40 5.76 20.55
N PRO A 41 -10.33 5.08 21.24
CA PRO A 41 -11.72 5.52 21.34
C PRO A 41 -11.84 6.93 21.95
N GLY A 42 -11.17 7.18 23.07
CA GLY A 42 -11.22 8.48 23.75
C GLY A 42 -10.53 9.62 22.97
N ALA A 43 -9.53 9.32 22.14
CA ALA A 43 -8.87 10.35 21.33
C ALA A 43 -9.68 10.73 20.08
N VAL A 44 -10.45 9.78 19.56
CA VAL A 44 -11.42 10.03 18.49
C VAL A 44 -12.59 10.86 19.02
N GLU A 45 -13.13 10.52 20.20
CA GLU A 45 -14.20 11.32 20.86
C GLU A 45 -13.78 12.76 21.15
N GLN A 46 -12.52 12.98 21.53
CA GLN A 46 -11.95 14.32 21.77
C GLN A 46 -11.61 15.07 20.47
N GLY A 47 -11.81 14.46 19.30
CA GLY A 47 -11.48 15.06 18.00
C GLY A 47 -9.98 15.21 17.73
N LEU A 48 -9.13 14.57 18.53
CA LEU A 48 -7.67 14.60 18.38
C LEU A 48 -7.19 13.67 17.27
N VAL A 49 -7.99 12.65 16.95
CA VAL A 49 -7.72 11.66 15.91
C VAL A 49 -8.93 11.56 14.99
N ALA A 50 -8.69 11.62 13.67
CA ALA A 50 -9.76 11.47 12.70
C ALA A 50 -10.18 9.99 12.60
N GLU A 51 -11.44 9.72 12.97
CA GLU A 51 -12.11 8.41 12.80
C GLU A 51 -12.04 7.94 11.35
N SER A 52 -12.34 8.86 10.43
CA SER A 52 -12.30 8.62 8.99
C SER A 52 -11.26 9.52 8.34
N ILE A 53 -10.41 8.90 7.50
CA ILE A 53 -9.40 9.63 6.73
C ILE A 53 -9.92 9.96 5.34
N SER A 54 -9.55 11.13 4.83
CA SER A 54 -9.82 11.50 3.44
C SER A 54 -9.15 10.52 2.47
N TRP A 55 -9.66 10.44 1.24
CA TRP A 55 -9.02 9.65 0.17
C TRP A 55 -7.57 10.06 -0.09
N PHE A 56 -7.26 11.36 0.01
CA PHE A 56 -5.90 11.87 -0.15
C PHE A 56 -4.98 11.47 1.00
N THR A 57 -5.49 11.47 2.23
CA THR A 57 -4.74 11.00 3.41
C THR A 57 -4.45 9.49 3.30
N ALA A 58 -5.44 8.69 2.90
CA ALA A 58 -5.26 7.25 2.67
C ALA A 58 -4.21 6.99 1.58
N LEU A 59 -4.21 7.75 0.48
CA LEU A 59 -3.19 7.69 -0.56
C LEU A 59 -1.79 7.94 -0.01
N LYS A 60 -1.61 8.99 0.80
CA LYS A 60 -0.31 9.30 1.42
C LYS A 60 0.21 8.14 2.27
N VAL A 61 -0.66 7.56 3.10
CA VAL A 61 -0.30 6.41 3.94
C VAL A 61 0.05 5.20 3.08
N ALA A 62 -0.74 4.91 2.04
CA ALA A 62 -0.49 3.80 1.12
C ALA A 62 0.86 3.96 0.39
N ILE A 63 1.19 5.16 -0.09
CA ILE A 63 2.50 5.45 -0.69
C ILE A 63 3.62 5.24 0.33
N PHE A 64 3.47 5.74 1.56
CA PHE A 64 4.48 5.59 2.60
C PHE A 64 4.75 4.10 2.92
N VAL A 65 3.68 3.31 3.09
CA VAL A 65 3.77 1.86 3.29
C VAL A 65 4.38 1.16 2.08
N ALA A 66 3.99 1.52 0.85
CA ALA A 66 4.55 0.93 -0.36
C ALA A 66 6.05 1.22 -0.51
N VAL A 67 6.50 2.42 -0.19
CA VAL A 67 7.92 2.79 -0.16
C VAL A 67 8.66 1.97 0.89
N LEU A 68 8.14 1.88 2.12
CA LEU A 68 8.77 1.09 3.19
C LEU A 68 8.83 -0.40 2.84
N ALA A 69 7.75 -0.97 2.30
CA ALA A 69 7.68 -2.35 1.85
C ALA A 69 8.67 -2.61 0.70
N GLY A 70 8.78 -1.68 -0.25
CA GLY A 70 9.76 -1.74 -1.34
C GLY A 70 11.20 -1.71 -0.81
N LEU A 71 11.50 -0.83 0.15
CA LEU A 71 12.82 -0.75 0.79
C LEU A 71 13.15 -2.02 1.61
N ALA A 72 12.17 -2.56 2.35
CA ALA A 72 12.33 -3.81 3.10
C ALA A 72 12.55 -5.01 2.16
N GLY A 73 11.77 -5.11 1.08
CA GLY A 73 11.90 -6.15 0.07
C GLY A 73 13.21 -6.09 -0.72
N ALA A 74 13.72 -4.89 -1.00
CA ALA A 74 15.01 -4.69 -1.67
C ALA A 74 16.18 -5.28 -0.88
N ARG A 75 16.09 -5.34 0.46
CA ARG A 75 17.12 -5.93 1.33
C ARG A 75 17.08 -7.45 1.39
N SER A 76 15.92 -8.06 1.13
CA SER A 76 15.69 -9.50 1.21
C SER A 76 16.17 -10.28 -0.02
N GLY A 77 16.31 -9.60 -1.17
CA GLY A 77 16.83 -10.21 -2.40
C GLY A 77 18.32 -10.60 -2.37
N GLY A 78 19.06 -10.24 -1.31
CA GLY A 78 20.48 -10.58 -1.14
C GLY A 78 20.76 -11.89 -0.39
N ARG A 79 19.73 -12.59 0.12
CA ARG A 79 19.90 -13.76 1.00
C ARG A 79 19.34 -15.05 0.38
N HIS A 80 19.77 -15.35 -0.84
CA HIS A 80 19.45 -16.62 -1.51
C HIS A 80 20.62 -17.12 -2.38
N ARG A 81 21.84 -17.05 -1.81
CA ARG A 81 23.06 -17.65 -2.37
C ARG A 81 23.83 -18.38 -1.25
N GLU A 82 23.27 -19.45 -0.74
CA GLU A 82 24.02 -20.51 -0.03
C GLU A 82 23.50 -21.86 -0.52
#